data_AF-A0A432T6K2-F1
#
_entry.id   AF-A0A432T6K2-F1
#
_cell.length_a   1.000
_cell.length_b   1.000
_cell.length_c   1.000
_cell.angle_alpha   90.00
_cell.angle_beta   90.00
_cell.angle_gamma   90.00
#
_symmetry.space_group_name_H-M   'P 1'
#
loop_
_entity.id
_entity.type
_entity.pdbx_description
1 polymer ?
#
loop_
_entity_poly.entity_id
_entity_poly.type
_entity_poly.pdbx_seq_one_letter_code
_entity_poly.pdbx_strand_id
1 'polypeptide(L)'
;LLAFLLYNWHPASVFMGDSGSLTLGFVISILSIKSLNYIPATSILFITAIPIIDTILVMLRRKRNKKSIFSADKCHMHHIFRNFFENNTPKTVFALGMLQAIYSLTGLQFTKSTNDSYTLILFFLNIIFVYLFLNTMIHKQGMKC
;
A
#
# COMPACT_ATOMS: atom_id res chain seq x y z
N LEU A 1 -6.59 -10.38 -14.55
CA LEU A 1 -6.33 -10.47 -13.08
C LEU A 1 -7.28 -11.41 -12.36
N LEU A 2 -8.59 -11.39 -12.63
CA LEU A 2 -9.54 -12.32 -11.99
C LEU A 2 -9.17 -13.80 -12.18
N ALA A 3 -8.86 -14.22 -13.43
CA ALA A 3 -8.40 -15.57 -13.69
C ALA A 3 -7.12 -15.92 -12.91
N PHE A 4 -6.13 -15.02 -12.89
CA PHE A 4 -4.91 -15.20 -12.10
C PHE A 4 -5.20 -15.34 -10.60
N LEU A 5 -6.13 -14.55 -10.06
CA LEU A 5 -6.52 -14.60 -8.65
C LEU A 5 -7.08 -15.96 -8.25
N LEU A 6 -7.85 -16.64 -9.12
CA LEU A 6 -8.34 -17.99 -8.85
C LEU A 6 -7.20 -18.99 -8.62
N TYR A 7 -6.10 -18.88 -9.37
CA TYR A 7 -4.93 -19.74 -9.23
C TYR A 7 -3.93 -19.26 -8.16
N ASN A 8 -3.98 -17.98 -7.79
CA ASN A 8 -3.09 -17.36 -6.81
C ASN A 8 -3.71 -17.28 -5.40
N TRP A 9 -5.01 -17.55 -5.26
CA TRP A 9 -5.67 -17.63 -3.96
C TRP A 9 -5.03 -18.72 -3.09
N HIS A 10 -5.00 -18.50 -1.77
CA HIS A 10 -4.32 -19.42 -0.87
C HIS A 10 -5.01 -20.81 -0.84
N PRO A 11 -4.26 -21.92 -1.01
CA PRO A 11 -2.82 -22.02 -1.31
C PRO A 11 -2.48 -21.75 -2.78
N ALA A 12 -1.54 -20.85 -3.03
CA ALA A 12 -1.22 -20.38 -4.38
C ALA A 12 -0.57 -21.48 -5.23
N SER A 13 -1.17 -21.77 -6.39
CA SER A 13 -0.61 -22.67 -7.41
C SER A 13 0.31 -21.96 -8.40
N VAL A 14 0.06 -20.65 -8.63
CA VAL A 14 0.82 -19.81 -9.55
C VAL A 14 1.24 -18.54 -8.84
N PHE A 15 2.53 -18.20 -8.91
CA PHE A 15 3.08 -16.94 -8.40
C PHE A 15 3.20 -15.93 -9.54
N MET A 16 2.96 -14.66 -9.21
CA MET A 16 3.04 -13.57 -10.19
C MET A 16 4.46 -13.34 -10.72
N GLY A 17 5.46 -13.55 -9.85
CA GLY A 17 6.86 -13.25 -10.13
C GLY A 17 7.14 -11.76 -10.35
N ASP A 18 8.39 -11.45 -10.66
CA ASP A 18 8.82 -10.08 -10.96
C ASP A 18 8.25 -9.58 -12.28
N SER A 19 8.17 -10.45 -13.30
CA SER A 19 7.60 -10.11 -14.60
C SER A 19 6.17 -9.62 -14.49
N GLY A 20 5.31 -10.30 -13.72
CA GLY A 20 3.91 -9.89 -13.57
C GLY A 20 3.74 -8.63 -12.73
N SER A 21 4.46 -8.53 -11.60
CA SER A 21 4.32 -7.42 -10.65
C SER A 21 4.86 -6.10 -11.21
N LEU A 22 6.02 -6.12 -11.87
CA LEU A 22 6.60 -4.95 -12.52
C LEU A 22 5.74 -4.48 -13.69
N THR A 23 5.21 -5.40 -14.49
CA THR A 23 4.32 -5.05 -15.61
C THR A 23 3.03 -4.38 -15.10
N LEU A 24 2.43 -4.89 -14.02
CA LEU A 24 1.27 -4.24 -13.40
C LEU A 24 1.59 -2.85 -12.86
N GLY A 25 2.71 -2.69 -12.14
CA GLY A 25 3.13 -1.40 -11.63
C GLY A 25 3.32 -0.37 -12.76
N PHE A 26 3.92 -0.79 -13.87
CA PHE A 26 4.08 0.04 -15.06
C PHE A 26 2.74 0.46 -15.68
N VAL A 27 1.81 -0.49 -15.88
CA VAL A 27 0.48 -0.20 -16.41
C VAL A 27 -0.30 0.75 -15.50
N ILE A 28 -0.28 0.53 -14.17
CA ILE A 28 -0.93 1.42 -13.19
C ILE A 28 -0.33 2.82 -13.25
N SER A 29 0.99 2.94 -13.43
CA SER A 29 1.67 4.24 -13.54
C SER A 29 1.25 5.01 -14.79
N ILE A 30 1.19 4.35 -15.95
CA ILE A 30 0.71 4.98 -17.21
C ILE A 30 -0.75 5.42 -17.07
N LEU A 31 -1.61 4.56 -16.53
CA LEU A 31 -3.02 4.87 -16.35
C LEU A 31 -3.21 6.03 -15.37
N SER A 32 -2.40 6.09 -14.31
CA SER A 32 -2.38 7.20 -13.36
C SER A 32 -2.06 8.51 -14.05
N ILE A 33 -0.97 8.57 -14.84
CA ILE A 33 -0.59 9.78 -15.59
C ILE A 33 -1.71 10.20 -16.56
N LYS A 34 -2.26 9.25 -17.33
CA LYS A 34 -3.35 9.54 -18.28
C LYS A 34 -4.62 10.04 -17.57
N SER A 35 -4.86 9.57 -16.35
CA SER A 35 -6.02 9.96 -15.55
C SER A 35 -5.97 11.39 -15.00
N LEU A 36 -4.79 12.03 -14.98
CA LEU A 36 -4.63 13.43 -14.53
C LEU A 36 -5.48 14.43 -15.33
N ASN A 37 -5.86 14.09 -16.56
CA ASN A 37 -6.77 14.90 -17.38
C ASN A 37 -8.23 14.83 -16.92
N TYR A 38 -8.58 13.87 -16.06
CA TYR A 38 -9.96 13.56 -15.67
C TYR A 38 -10.17 13.65 -14.15
N ILE A 39 -9.15 13.35 -13.36
CA ILE A 39 -9.20 13.34 -11.89
C ILE A 39 -7.97 14.07 -11.31
N PRO A 40 -8.10 14.75 -10.16
CA PRO A 40 -6.98 15.46 -9.56
C PRO A 40 -5.90 14.47 -9.10
N ALA A 41 -4.64 14.93 -9.12
CA ALA A 41 -3.48 14.13 -8.73
C ALA A 41 -3.60 13.53 -7.33
N THR A 42 -4.25 14.25 -6.41
CA THR A 42 -4.49 13.80 -5.05
C THR A 42 -5.42 12.58 -5.01
N SER A 43 -6.47 12.53 -5.84
CA SER A 43 -7.35 11.35 -5.92
C SER A 43 -6.58 10.11 -6.36
N ILE A 44 -5.62 10.25 -7.28
CA ILE A 44 -4.75 9.16 -7.74
C ILE A 44 -3.88 8.63 -6.59
N LEU A 45 -3.33 9.51 -5.74
CA LEU A 45 -2.55 9.10 -4.56
C LEU A 45 -3.37 8.22 -3.62
N PHE A 46 -4.66 8.55 -3.42
CA PHE A 46 -5.57 7.74 -2.63
C PHE A 46 -5.92 6.41 -3.32
N ILE A 47 -6.20 6.42 -4.63
CA ILE A 47 -6.48 5.20 -5.41
C ILE A 47 -5.26 4.25 -5.43
N THR A 48 -4.04 4.75 -5.26
CA THR A 48 -2.80 3.95 -5.22
C THR A 48 -2.13 3.97 -3.84
N ALA A 49 -2.89 4.26 -2.78
CA ALA A 49 -2.35 4.57 -1.45
C ALA A 49 -1.52 3.43 -0.85
N ILE A 50 -2.00 2.18 -0.85
CA ILE A 50 -1.30 1.09 -0.17
C ILE A 50 0.13 0.87 -0.68
N PRO A 51 0.39 0.68 -1.99
CA PRO A 51 1.77 0.50 -2.47
C PRO A 51 2.64 1.74 -2.25
N ILE A 52 2.10 2.95 -2.38
CA ILE A 52 2.85 4.20 -2.15
C ILE A 52 3.21 4.35 -0.66
N ILE A 53 2.24 4.19 0.24
CA ILE A 53 2.46 4.31 1.67
C ILE A 53 3.41 3.22 2.15
N ASP A 54 3.22 1.95 1.76
CA ASP A 54 4.11 0.86 2.18
C ASP A 54 5.57 1.12 1.79
N THR A 55 5.81 1.54 0.54
CA THR A 55 7.16 1.85 0.07
C THR A 55 7.78 3.05 0.81
N ILE A 56 7.04 4.16 0.97
CA ILE A 56 7.51 5.33 1.72
C ILE A 56 7.84 4.96 3.17
N LEU A 57 6.96 4.23 3.85
CA LEU A 57 7.14 3.89 5.26
C LEU A 57 8.34 2.97 5.48
N VAL A 58 8.55 2.00 4.60
CA VAL A 58 9.73 1.13 4.63
C VAL A 58 11.02 1.94 4.39
N MET A 59 11.04 2.83 3.40
CA MET A 59 12.19 3.71 3.14
C MET A 59 12.50 4.65 4.32
N LEU A 60 11.47 5.25 4.93
CA LEU A 60 11.62 6.10 6.12
C LEU A 60 12.17 5.33 7.33
N ARG A 61 11.66 4.11 7.56
CA ARG A 61 12.11 3.24 8.65
C ARG A 61 13.58 2.86 8.48
N ARG A 62 13.99 2.47 7.25
CA ARG A 62 15.39 2.15 6.91
C ARG A 62 16.32 3.34 7.19
N LYS A 63 15.93 4.53 6.73
CA LYS A 63 16.70 5.75 6.97
C LYS A 63 16.86 6.04 8.47
N ARG A 64 15.80 5.86 9.28
CA ARG A 64 15.87 6.04 10.74
C ARG A 64 16.80 5.01 11.42
N ASN A 65 16.82 3.79 10.93
CA ASN A 65 17.68 2.71 11.42
C ASN A 65 19.11 2.77 10.84
N LYS A 66 19.49 3.85 10.13
CA LYS A 66 20.78 4.02 9.46
C LYS A 66 21.14 2.89 8.48
N LYS A 67 20.12 2.21 7.93
CA LYS A 67 20.27 1.19 6.89
C LYS A 67 20.13 1.85 5.51
N SER A 68 20.72 1.22 4.49
CA SER A 68 20.53 1.66 3.10
C SER A 68 19.05 1.63 2.73
N ILE A 69 18.60 2.65 1.99
CA ILE A 69 17.20 2.73 1.53
C ILE A 69 16.88 1.57 0.57
N PHE A 70 17.88 0.98 -0.09
CA PHE A 70 17.72 -0.12 -1.05
C PHE A 70 17.95 -1.52 -0.45
N SER A 71 18.31 -1.64 0.83
CA SER A 71 18.47 -2.97 1.45
C SER A 71 17.12 -3.65 1.66
N ALA A 72 17.04 -4.98 1.53
CA ALA A 72 15.81 -5.73 1.80
C ALA A 72 15.30 -5.50 3.24
N ASP A 73 13.98 -5.41 3.40
CA ASP A 73 13.31 -5.28 4.70
C ASP A 73 12.20 -6.33 4.79
N LYS A 74 11.95 -6.83 6.00
CA LYS A 74 10.91 -7.83 6.30
C LYS A 74 9.67 -7.20 6.92
N CYS A 75 9.64 -5.87 7.05
CA CYS A 75 8.58 -5.13 7.73
C CYS A 75 7.74 -4.27 6.79
N HIS A 76 7.32 -4.88 5.68
CA HIS A 76 6.22 -4.38 4.85
C HIS A 76 4.87 -4.60 5.54
N MET A 77 3.87 -3.79 5.19
CA MET A 77 2.51 -3.86 5.76
C MET A 77 1.95 -5.28 5.72
N HIS A 78 2.15 -6.01 4.62
CA HIS A 78 1.62 -7.36 4.50
C HIS A 78 2.26 -8.36 5.48
N HIS A 79 3.55 -8.22 5.82
CA HIS A 79 4.19 -9.04 6.84
C HIS A 79 3.70 -8.69 8.25
N ILE A 80 3.51 -7.40 8.54
CA ILE A 80 3.02 -6.92 9.84
C ILE A 80 1.59 -7.40 10.09
N PHE A 81 0.71 -7.29 9.09
CA PHE A 81 -0.67 -7.76 9.18
C PHE A 81 -0.74 -9.29 9.22
N ARG A 82 0.13 -9.99 8.49
CA ARG A 82 0.21 -11.45 8.55
C ARG A 82 0.59 -11.95 9.93
N ASN A 83 1.58 -11.34 10.57
CA ASN A 83 1.97 -11.69 11.93
C ASN A 83 0.85 -11.35 12.94
N PHE A 84 0.16 -10.21 12.75
CA PHE A 84 -0.99 -9.83 13.58
C PHE A 84 -2.15 -10.84 13.48
N PHE A 85 -2.42 -11.37 12.30
CA PHE A 85 -3.47 -12.38 12.08
C PHE A 85 -2.97 -13.82 12.22
N GLU A 86 -1.95 -14.07 13.04
CA GLU A 86 -1.48 -15.43 13.36
C GLU A 86 -1.07 -16.24 12.10
N ASN A 87 -0.36 -15.60 11.18
CA ASN A 87 0.06 -16.16 9.89
C ASN A 87 -1.07 -16.54 8.92
N ASN A 88 -2.30 -16.09 9.17
CA ASN A 88 -3.45 -16.32 8.30
C ASN A 88 -3.40 -15.43 7.05
N THR A 89 -2.98 -16.02 5.92
CA THR A 89 -2.80 -15.29 4.66
C THR A 89 -4.12 -14.80 4.04
N PRO A 90 -5.24 -15.57 4.00
CA PRO A 90 -6.52 -15.05 3.51
C PRO A 90 -7.01 -13.81 4.28
N LYS A 91 -6.96 -13.83 5.62
CA LYS A 91 -7.35 -12.67 6.44
C LYS A 91 -6.51 -11.43 6.13
N THR A 92 -5.21 -11.63 5.93
CA THR A 92 -4.28 -10.55 5.58
C THR A 92 -4.61 -9.93 4.23
N VAL A 93 -4.79 -10.75 3.19
CA VAL A 93 -5.13 -10.28 1.84
C VAL A 93 -6.47 -9.55 1.85
N PHE A 94 -7.46 -10.10 2.56
CA PHE A 94 -8.78 -9.46 2.70
C PHE A 94 -8.68 -8.11 3.42
N ALA A 95 -7.94 -8.03 4.52
CA ALA A 95 -7.75 -6.78 5.26
C ALA A 95 -7.06 -5.70 4.41
N LEU A 96 -6.00 -6.06 3.68
CA LEU A 96 -5.31 -5.12 2.78
C LEU A 96 -6.19 -4.71 1.61
N GLY A 97 -6.95 -5.64 1.03
CA GLY A 97 -7.92 -5.35 -0.03
C GLY A 97 -9.04 -4.42 0.44
N MET A 98 -9.58 -4.64 1.63
CA MET A 98 -10.60 -3.78 2.24
C MET A 98 -10.04 -2.39 2.53
N LEU A 99 -8.82 -2.29 3.07
CA LEU A 99 -8.16 -1.01 3.30
C LEU A 99 -7.92 -0.26 1.98
N GLN A 100 -7.45 -0.95 0.94
CA GLN A 100 -7.28 -0.36 -0.39
C GLN A 100 -8.62 0.10 -0.99
N ALA A 101 -9.71 -0.66 -0.80
CA ALA A 101 -11.04 -0.27 -1.24
C ALA A 101 -11.52 1.00 -0.53
N ILE A 102 -11.30 1.12 0.78
CA ILE A 102 -11.61 2.33 1.56
C ILE A 102 -10.83 3.53 1.01
N TYR A 103 -9.51 3.40 0.80
CA TYR A 103 -8.70 4.46 0.19
C TYR A 103 -9.17 4.83 -1.23
N SER A 104 -9.60 3.86 -2.03
CA SER A 104 -10.10 4.11 -3.37
C SER A 104 -11.43 4.87 -3.33
N LEU A 105 -12.34 4.51 -2.41
CA LEU A 105 -13.61 5.21 -2.21
C LEU A 105 -13.41 6.65 -1.73
N THR A 106 -12.47 6.90 -0.81
CA THR A 106 -12.16 8.27 -0.37
C THR A 106 -11.54 9.08 -1.51
N GLY A 107 -10.65 8.49 -2.31
CA GLY A 107 -10.11 9.12 -3.52
C GLY A 107 -11.20 9.55 -4.51
N LEU A 108 -12.20 8.68 -4.76
CA LEU A 108 -13.32 9.01 -5.64
C LEU A 108 -14.22 10.11 -5.08
N GLN A 109 -14.40 10.17 -3.76
CA GLN A 109 -15.13 11.27 -3.12
C GLN A 109 -14.38 12.61 -3.27
N PHE A 110 -13.05 12.60 -3.15
CA PHE A 110 -12.24 13.80 -3.33
C PHE A 110 -12.21 14.32 -4.77
N THR A 111 -12.46 13.46 -5.77
CA THR A 111 -12.65 13.92 -7.16
C THR A 111 -13.80 14.93 -7.28
N LYS A 112 -14.80 14.86 -6.40
CA LYS A 112 -15.94 15.78 -6.37
C LYS A 112 -15.75 16.97 -5.41
N SER A 113 -14.75 16.92 -4.53
CA SER A 113 -14.61 17.83 -3.39
C SER A 113 -13.61 18.95 -3.64
N THR A 114 -13.91 20.09 -3.03
CA THR A 114 -13.31 21.41 -3.19
C THR A 114 -11.93 21.52 -2.52
N ASN A 115 -10.90 21.88 -3.31
CA ASN A 115 -9.50 22.21 -2.97
C ASN A 115 -8.50 21.06 -2.75
N ASP A 116 -7.66 20.84 -3.76
CA ASP A 116 -6.57 19.85 -3.76
C ASP A 116 -5.59 20.04 -2.60
N SER A 117 -5.30 21.27 -2.19
CA SER A 117 -4.36 21.56 -1.09
C SER A 117 -4.74 20.88 0.23
N TYR A 118 -6.02 20.89 0.60
CA TYR A 118 -6.46 20.21 1.84
C TYR A 118 -6.36 18.70 1.72
N THR A 119 -6.71 18.14 0.55
CA THR A 119 -6.60 16.68 0.32
C THR A 119 -5.15 16.20 0.40
N LEU A 120 -4.21 17.01 -0.08
CA LEU A 120 -2.77 16.75 0.00
C LEU A 120 -2.27 16.80 1.46
N ILE A 121 -2.69 17.79 2.24
CA ILE A 121 -2.38 17.86 3.68
C ILE A 121 -2.93 16.62 4.41
N LEU A 122 -4.17 16.21 4.14
CA LEU A 122 -4.78 15.01 4.72
C LEU A 122 -4.01 13.74 4.36
N PHE A 123 -3.50 13.64 3.13
CA PHE A 123 -2.67 12.50 2.71
C PHE A 123 -1.36 12.42 3.50
N PHE A 124 -0.67 13.55 3.71
CA PHE A 124 0.54 13.58 4.53
C PHE A 124 0.27 13.24 6.00
N LEU A 125 -0.81 13.77 6.57
CA LEU A 125 -1.24 13.40 7.93
C LEU A 125 -1.56 11.90 8.02
N ASN A 126 -2.16 11.32 6.98
CA ASN A 126 -2.43 9.89 6.91
C ASN A 126 -1.13 9.07 6.91
N ILE A 127 -0.10 9.46 6.16
CA ILE A 127 1.21 8.79 6.18
C ILE A 127 1.79 8.79 7.61
N ILE A 128 1.75 9.93 8.31
CA ILE A 128 2.26 10.04 9.68
C ILE A 128 1.46 9.13 10.62
N PHE A 129 0.13 9.14 10.51
CA PHE A 129 -0.74 8.26 11.29
C PHE A 129 -0.41 6.79 11.06
N VAL A 130 -0.32 6.34 9.80
CA VAL A 130 0.00 4.94 9.47
C VAL A 130 1.40 4.57 9.95
N TYR A 131 2.38 5.47 9.84
CA TYR A 131 3.73 5.25 10.38
C TYR A 131 3.72 4.96 11.88
N LEU A 132 3.04 5.81 12.67
CA LEU A 132 2.91 5.63 14.12
C LEU A 132 2.16 4.35 14.47
N PHE A 133 1.07 4.06 13.75
CA PHE A 133 0.28 2.84 13.93
C PHE A 133 1.11 1.57 13.67
N LEU A 134 1.79 1.50 12.52
CA LEU A 134 2.63 0.35 12.17
C LEU A 134 3.80 0.16 13.14
N ASN A 135 4.46 1.24 13.57
CA ASN A 135 5.53 1.14 14.55
C ASN A 135 5.03 0.61 15.90
N THR A 136 3.83 0.99 16.32
CA THR A 136 3.20 0.47 17.53
C THR A 136 2.93 -1.04 17.39
N MET A 137 2.43 -1.48 16.24
CA MET A 137 2.22 -2.91 15.96
C MET A 137 3.54 -3.70 15.95
N ILE A 138 4.56 -3.21 15.25
CA ILE A 138 5.89 -3.82 15.19
C ILE A 138 6.47 -4.01 16.59
N HIS A 139 6.37 -2.97 17.44
CA HIS A 139 6.88 -3.03 18.80
C HIS A 139 6.12 -4.04 19.66
N LYS A 140 4.78 -4.05 19.60
CA LYS A 140 3.94 -5.03 20.31
C LYS A 140 4.20 -6.47 19.88
N GLN A 141 4.55 -6.70 18.61
CA GLN A 141 4.84 -8.02 18.06
C GLN A 141 6.30 -8.43 18.22
N GLY A 142 7.19 -7.56 18.72
CA GLY A 142 8.62 -7.85 18.85
C GLY A 142 9.34 -8.11 17.51
N MET A 143 8.81 -7.58 16.40
CA MET A 143 9.38 -7.80 15.07
C MET A 143 10.72 -7.07 14.90
N LYS A 144 11.73 -7.76 14.37
CA LYS A 144 13.04 -7.18 14.05
C LYS A 144 13.02 -6.62 12.61
N CYS A 145 12.86 -5.31 12.53
CA CYS A 145 13.14 -4.46 11.38
C CYS A 145 14.44 -3.69 11.65
#